data_AF-A0A6L5GED7-F1
#
_entry.id   AF-A0A6L5GED7-F1
#
_cell.length_a   1.000
_cell.length_b   1.000
_cell.length_c   1.000
_cell.angle_alpha   90.00
_cell.angle_beta   90.00
_cell.angle_gamma   90.00
#
_symmetry.space_group_name_H-M   'P 1'
#
loop_
_entity.id
_entity.type
_entity.pdbx_description
1 polymer ?
#
loop_
_entity_poly.entity_id
_entity_poly.type
_entity_poly.pdbx_seq_one_letter_code
_entity_poly.pdbx_strand_id
1 'polypeptide(L)'
;MRQVVGKPSRERRGRARRAIGLTGIAALLPILLAGCSVADAFYFGWPRTTPTTQSEQMFDLWIGSTIAALAVGVVVWGLTFWCIAAYKKKDTDTELPRQTKYNLPAELTFTALPFVLIGVLFYYTVIVQDNVTKMSEQPSACTEITAFKWNWQFTYTDENCDPLTGADGQPVTETGDSDYIPIIVVPNQDDVRFTAHAEDVIHSFWVPDLLFKRDVFPGSDNSHTQWEVDFNSEGTFVGRCAELCGAYHAFMNFEMRVVSPEDYQTFVDARVDGASTPEALELIGQEPYATTTHPFDTDPASGEAS
;
A
#
# COMPACT_ATOMS: atom_id res chain seq x y z
N MET A 1 -61.33 -1.94 56.88
CA MET A 1 -60.03 -1.29 56.65
C MET A 1 -59.60 -1.58 55.20
N ARG A 2 -59.79 -0.64 54.27
CA ARG A 2 -59.36 -0.80 52.87
C ARG A 2 -57.97 -0.17 52.73
N GLN A 3 -56.93 -0.98 52.48
CA GLN A 3 -55.60 -0.49 52.13
C GLN A 3 -55.63 0.06 50.70
N VAL A 4 -55.24 1.33 50.56
CA VAL A 4 -54.96 1.98 49.28
C VAL A 4 -53.49 1.70 48.94
N VAL A 5 -53.26 0.85 47.93
CA VAL A 5 -51.93 0.62 47.36
C VAL A 5 -51.59 1.81 46.45
N GLY A 6 -50.62 2.62 46.85
CA GLY A 6 -50.13 3.75 46.06
C GLY A 6 -49.43 3.30 44.78
N LYS A 7 -49.88 3.78 43.62
CA LYS A 7 -49.16 3.62 42.35
C LYS A 7 -47.82 4.37 42.41
N PRO A 8 -46.71 3.76 41.95
CA PRO A 8 -45.42 4.44 41.92
C PRO A 8 -45.44 5.64 40.94
N SER A 9 -44.77 6.72 41.33
CA SER A 9 -44.72 7.99 40.60
C SER A 9 -44.10 7.86 39.20
N ARG A 10 -44.62 8.65 38.26
CA ARG A 10 -44.32 8.65 36.82
C ARG A 10 -42.84 8.89 36.49
N GLU A 11 -42.09 9.56 37.36
CA GLU A 11 -40.66 9.84 37.18
C GLU A 11 -39.77 8.60 37.27
N ARG A 12 -40.10 7.65 38.16
CA ARG A 12 -39.28 6.46 38.42
C ARG A 12 -39.32 5.48 37.23
N ARG A 13 -40.42 5.47 36.47
CA ARG A 13 -40.57 4.72 35.21
C ARG A 13 -39.74 5.29 34.04
N GLY A 14 -39.50 6.60 34.02
CA GLY A 14 -38.69 7.25 32.96
C GLY A 14 -37.19 6.99 33.09
N ARG A 15 -36.67 6.99 34.33
CA ARG A 15 -35.25 6.71 34.62
C ARG A 15 -34.89 5.24 34.35
N ALA A 16 -35.76 4.30 34.71
CA ALA A 16 -35.55 2.88 34.45
C ALA A 16 -35.57 2.56 32.94
N ARG A 17 -36.48 3.18 32.17
CA ARG A 17 -36.53 3.00 30.70
C ARG A 17 -35.32 3.60 29.98
N ARG A 18 -34.79 4.75 30.44
CA ARG A 18 -33.55 5.33 29.90
C ARG A 18 -32.31 4.50 30.24
N ALA A 19 -32.23 3.96 31.46
CA ALA A 19 -31.13 3.08 31.86
C ALA A 19 -31.13 1.77 31.06
N ILE A 20 -32.30 1.14 30.88
CA ILE A 20 -32.46 -0.08 30.07
C ILE A 20 -32.14 0.17 28.59
N GLY A 21 -32.54 1.33 28.04
CA GLY A 21 -32.21 1.73 26.67
C GLY A 21 -30.70 1.96 26.46
N LEU A 22 -30.02 2.60 27.41
CA LEU A 22 -28.57 2.83 27.35
C LEU A 22 -27.77 1.54 27.52
N THR A 23 -28.17 0.63 28.41
CA THR A 23 -27.52 -0.69 28.54
C THR A 23 -27.79 -1.61 27.37
N GLY A 24 -28.98 -1.55 26.76
CA GLY A 24 -29.30 -2.32 25.56
C GLY A 24 -28.48 -1.87 24.34
N ILE A 25 -28.33 -0.55 24.15
CA ILE A 25 -27.49 0.02 23.09
C ILE A 25 -26.00 -0.29 23.34
N ALA A 26 -25.52 -0.17 24.59
CA ALA A 26 -24.14 -0.50 24.94
C ALA A 26 -23.81 -1.99 24.82
N ALA A 27 -24.80 -2.89 24.97
CA ALA A 27 -24.63 -4.33 24.77
C ALA A 27 -24.74 -4.74 23.29
N LEU A 28 -25.51 -4.01 22.48
CA LEU A 28 -25.63 -4.24 21.04
C LEU A 28 -24.46 -3.66 20.23
N LEU A 29 -23.82 -2.59 20.72
CA LEU A 29 -22.69 -1.95 20.06
C LEU A 29 -21.48 -2.88 19.82
N PRO A 30 -20.99 -3.67 20.80
CA PRO A 30 -19.91 -4.61 20.56
C PRO A 30 -20.31 -5.78 19.63
N ILE A 31 -21.60 -6.17 19.60
CA ILE A 31 -22.10 -7.21 18.67
C ILE A 31 -22.17 -6.67 17.24
N LEU A 32 -22.51 -5.39 17.06
CA LEU A 32 -22.48 -4.71 15.76
C LEU A 32 -21.07 -4.36 15.28
N LEU A 33 -20.13 -4.15 16.21
CA LEU A 33 -18.71 -3.87 15.93
C LEU A 33 -17.85 -5.12 15.75
N ALA A 34 -18.33 -6.31 16.18
CA ALA A 34 -17.59 -7.57 16.09
C ALA A 34 -17.32 -8.04 14.65
N GLY A 35 -17.95 -7.42 13.65
CA GLY A 35 -17.74 -7.74 12.23
C GLY A 35 -16.65 -6.91 11.52
N CYS A 36 -16.10 -5.86 12.14
CA CYS A 36 -15.04 -5.05 11.54
C CYS A 36 -13.72 -5.37 12.23
N SER A 37 -12.78 -6.01 11.52
CA SER A 37 -11.41 -6.05 12.01
C SER A 37 -10.83 -4.63 12.06
N VAL A 38 -9.87 -4.39 12.95
CA VAL A 38 -9.19 -3.09 13.04
C VAL A 38 -8.52 -2.75 11.69
N ALA A 39 -7.94 -3.75 11.03
CA ALA A 39 -7.40 -3.59 9.68
C ALA A 39 -8.48 -3.14 8.69
N ASP A 40 -9.64 -3.81 8.65
CA ASP A 40 -10.74 -3.46 7.73
C ASP A 40 -11.32 -2.06 7.98
N ALA A 41 -11.26 -1.56 9.20
CA ALA A 41 -11.76 -0.23 9.56
C ALA A 41 -10.75 0.89 9.21
N PHE A 42 -9.45 0.59 9.25
CA PHE A 42 -8.38 1.59 9.16
C PHE A 42 -7.42 1.37 7.98
N TYR A 43 -7.76 0.55 6.98
CA TYR A 43 -6.90 0.34 5.80
C TYR A 43 -6.85 1.55 4.85
N PHE A 44 -7.82 2.47 4.92
CA PHE A 44 -7.86 3.73 4.14
C PHE A 44 -7.53 3.59 2.64
N GLY A 45 -8.06 2.55 1.99
CA GLY A 45 -7.92 2.37 0.55
C GLY A 45 -6.63 1.71 0.10
N TRP A 46 -5.79 1.22 1.02
CA TRP A 46 -4.66 0.36 0.67
C TRP A 46 -5.14 -0.99 0.07
N PRO A 47 -4.36 -1.62 -0.80
CA PRO A 47 -4.57 -3.01 -1.18
C PRO A 47 -4.70 -3.90 0.07
N ARG A 48 -5.62 -4.87 0.01
CA ARG A 48 -5.85 -5.80 1.15
C ARG A 48 -4.94 -7.03 1.08
N THR A 49 -4.47 -7.31 -0.12
CA THR A 49 -3.48 -8.32 -0.45
C THR A 49 -2.13 -7.84 0.05
N THR A 50 -1.48 -8.68 0.85
CA THR A 50 -0.09 -8.49 1.30
C THR A 50 0.72 -9.69 0.84
N PRO A 51 1.06 -9.75 -0.46
CA PRO A 51 1.68 -10.93 -1.06
C PRO A 51 3.16 -11.10 -0.72
N THR A 52 3.70 -10.20 0.11
CA THR A 52 5.09 -10.23 0.56
C THR A 52 5.21 -9.97 2.05
N THR A 53 6.26 -10.48 2.67
CA THR A 53 6.56 -10.22 4.09
C THR A 53 6.79 -8.72 4.34
N GLN A 54 7.41 -8.02 3.40
CA GLN A 54 7.64 -6.58 3.43
C GLN A 54 6.31 -5.81 3.41
N SER A 55 5.37 -6.19 2.53
CA SER A 55 4.06 -5.54 2.42
C SER A 55 3.25 -5.68 3.71
N GLU A 56 3.27 -6.84 4.36
CA GLU A 56 2.58 -7.04 5.65
C GLU A 56 3.10 -6.07 6.73
N GLN A 57 4.42 -5.94 6.88
CA GLN A 57 5.02 -5.03 7.86
C GLN A 57 4.70 -3.56 7.57
N MET A 58 4.71 -3.17 6.29
CA MET A 58 4.36 -1.82 5.88
C MET A 58 2.87 -1.51 6.10
N PHE A 59 2.00 -2.49 5.83
CA PHE A 59 0.57 -2.38 6.08
C PHE A 59 0.27 -2.21 7.58
N ASP A 60 0.90 -3.01 8.44
CA ASP A 60 0.75 -2.90 9.89
C ASP A 60 1.21 -1.54 10.43
N LEU A 61 2.35 -1.03 9.93
CA LEU A 61 2.83 0.31 10.26
C LEU A 61 1.85 1.40 9.80
N TRP A 62 1.24 1.24 8.62
CA TRP A 62 0.20 2.14 8.12
C TRP A 62 -1.05 2.15 9.03
N ILE A 63 -1.56 0.98 9.41
CA ILE A 63 -2.70 0.88 10.34
C ILE A 63 -2.37 1.55 11.68
N GLY A 64 -1.21 1.23 12.27
CA GLY A 64 -0.78 1.80 13.54
C GLY A 64 -0.62 3.33 13.49
N SER A 65 0.06 3.83 12.46
CA SER A 65 0.26 5.28 12.26
C SER A 65 -1.04 6.02 12.00
N THR A 66 -1.96 5.41 11.25
CA THR A 66 -3.27 6.01 10.97
C THR A 66 -4.14 6.08 12.22
N ILE A 67 -4.18 5.03 13.04
CA ILE A 67 -4.89 5.05 14.33
C ILE A 67 -4.31 6.16 15.23
N ALA A 68 -2.99 6.29 15.31
CA ALA A 68 -2.34 7.34 16.08
C ALA A 68 -2.69 8.74 15.55
N ALA A 69 -2.67 8.94 14.22
CA ALA A 69 -3.04 10.19 13.58
C ALA A 69 -4.51 10.56 13.82
N LEU A 70 -5.42 9.58 13.75
CA LEU A 70 -6.84 9.79 14.05
C LEU A 70 -7.07 10.11 15.53
N ALA A 71 -6.35 9.46 16.46
CA ALA A 71 -6.44 9.78 17.87
C ALA A 71 -6.07 11.25 18.15
N VAL A 72 -4.98 11.73 17.54
CA VAL A 72 -4.58 13.15 17.61
C VAL A 72 -5.62 14.03 16.93
N GLY A 73 -6.09 13.66 15.74
CA GLY A 73 -7.12 14.39 14.99
C GLY A 73 -8.41 14.57 15.78
N VAL A 74 -8.91 13.53 16.44
CA VAL A 74 -10.10 13.59 17.30
C VAL A 74 -9.91 14.54 18.47
N VAL A 75 -8.73 14.55 19.11
CA VAL A 75 -8.43 15.50 20.19
C VAL A 75 -8.44 16.94 19.65
N VAL A 76 -7.75 17.19 18.54
CA VAL A 76 -7.68 18.53 17.93
C VAL A 76 -9.06 19.02 17.50
N TRP A 77 -9.79 18.22 16.72
CA TRP A 77 -11.14 18.56 16.29
C TRP A 77 -12.10 18.73 17.47
N GLY A 78 -12.01 17.86 18.48
CA GLY A 78 -12.78 17.98 19.71
C GLY A 78 -12.55 19.31 20.42
N LEU A 79 -11.28 19.71 20.58
CA LEU A 79 -10.92 21.01 21.17
C LEU A 79 -11.39 22.18 20.29
N THR A 80 -11.25 22.08 18.96
CA THR A 80 -11.71 23.11 18.03
C THR A 80 -13.23 23.29 18.12
N PHE A 81 -14.01 22.22 18.01
CA PHE A 81 -15.46 22.28 18.09
C PHE A 81 -15.94 22.69 19.49
N TRP A 82 -15.23 22.27 20.54
CA TRP A 82 -15.46 22.76 21.88
C TRP A 82 -15.28 24.27 21.96
N CYS A 83 -14.17 24.81 21.42
CA CYS A 83 -13.93 26.24 21.42
C CYS A 83 -14.99 27.02 20.66
N ILE A 84 -15.42 26.52 19.49
CA ILE A 84 -16.50 27.10 18.69
C ILE A 84 -17.81 27.13 19.48
N ALA A 85 -18.15 26.05 20.18
CA ALA A 85 -19.42 25.95 20.91
C ALA A 85 -19.41 26.72 22.25
N ALA A 86 -18.32 26.62 23.01
CA ALA A 86 -18.22 27.15 24.37
C ALA A 86 -17.92 28.66 24.41
N TYR A 87 -17.16 29.18 23.44
CA TYR A 87 -16.77 30.58 23.38
C TYR A 87 -17.47 31.36 22.26
N LYS A 88 -18.57 30.84 21.71
CA LYS A 88 -19.43 31.58 20.78
C LYS A 88 -20.01 32.82 21.47
N LYS A 89 -19.78 33.99 20.86
CA LYS A 89 -20.38 35.26 21.30
C LYS A 89 -21.91 35.18 21.30
N LYS A 90 -22.53 35.60 22.40
CA LYS A 90 -23.97 35.78 22.53
C LYS A 90 -24.33 37.25 22.44
N ASP A 91 -25.58 37.54 22.09
CA ASP A 91 -26.08 38.91 21.97
C ASP A 91 -26.05 39.68 23.30
N THR A 92 -26.01 38.96 24.42
CA THR A 92 -25.93 39.50 25.79
C THR A 92 -24.50 39.85 26.24
N ASP A 93 -23.48 39.49 25.46
CA ASP A 93 -22.08 39.65 25.87
C ASP A 93 -21.58 41.07 25.57
N THR A 94 -21.36 41.86 26.62
CA THR A 94 -20.92 43.27 26.54
C THR A 94 -19.46 43.49 26.96
N GLU A 95 -18.82 42.50 27.57
CA GLU A 95 -17.44 42.59 28.08
C GLU A 95 -16.45 41.84 27.18
N LEU A 96 -15.19 42.29 27.19
CA LEU A 96 -14.10 41.64 26.46
C LEU A 96 -13.70 40.31 27.15
N PRO A 97 -13.28 39.28 26.39
CA PRO A 97 -12.83 38.01 26.97
C PRO A 97 -11.53 38.19 27.76
N ARG A 98 -11.26 37.24 28.68
CA ARG A 98 -10.03 37.24 29.48
C ARG A 98 -8.79 37.26 28.60
N GLN A 99 -7.94 38.28 28.78
CA GLN A 99 -6.70 38.46 28.03
C GLN A 99 -5.56 37.72 28.73
N THR A 100 -5.29 36.48 28.31
CA THR A 100 -4.16 35.67 28.80
C THR A 100 -3.02 35.69 27.77
N LYS A 101 -1.77 35.84 28.22
CA LYS A 101 -0.60 35.93 27.31
C LYS A 101 0.36 34.74 27.34
N TYR A 102 0.58 34.12 28.51
CA TYR A 102 1.59 33.09 28.68
C TYR A 102 1.03 31.93 29.48
N ASN A 103 1.35 30.70 29.07
CA ASN A 103 1.06 29.49 29.83
C ASN A 103 2.19 28.49 29.63
N LEU A 104 3.30 28.73 30.33
CA LEU A 104 4.53 27.94 30.21
C LEU A 104 4.29 26.42 30.40
N PRO A 105 3.49 25.95 31.39
CA PRO A 105 3.18 24.52 31.50
C PRO A 105 2.47 23.94 30.27
N ALA A 106 1.52 24.68 29.68
CA ALA A 106 0.82 24.22 28.47
C ALA A 106 1.75 24.23 27.25
N GLU A 107 2.56 25.28 27.09
CA GLU A 107 3.56 25.40 26.02
C GLU A 107 4.56 24.24 26.07
N LEU A 108 5.06 23.88 27.26
CA LEU A 108 5.94 22.72 27.44
C LEU A 108 5.23 21.41 27.09
N THR A 109 3.97 21.26 27.50
CA THR A 109 3.18 20.05 27.26
C THR A 109 2.97 19.80 25.76
N PHE A 110 2.51 20.82 25.02
CA PHE A 110 2.27 20.71 23.57
C PHE A 110 3.54 20.69 22.73
N THR A 111 4.71 20.94 23.32
CA THR A 111 6.01 20.74 22.66
C THR A 111 6.55 19.33 22.93
N ALA A 112 6.54 18.90 24.19
CA ALA A 112 7.10 17.60 24.58
C ALA A 112 6.26 16.43 24.06
N LEU A 113 4.92 16.54 24.09
CA LEU A 113 4.04 15.45 23.67
C LEU A 113 4.22 15.09 22.18
N PRO A 114 4.14 16.03 21.20
CA PRO A 114 4.40 15.70 19.81
C PRO A 114 5.81 15.17 19.56
N PHE A 115 6.81 15.68 20.27
CA PHE A 115 8.18 15.19 20.17
C PHE A 115 8.28 13.70 20.53
N VAL A 116 7.66 13.28 21.65
CA VAL A 116 7.64 11.87 22.07
C VAL A 116 6.85 11.01 21.06
N LEU A 117 5.69 11.49 20.60
CA LEU A 117 4.89 10.76 19.60
C LEU A 117 5.66 10.53 18.29
N ILE A 118 6.34 11.56 17.79
CA ILE A 118 7.20 11.45 16.61
C ILE A 118 8.37 10.50 16.89
N GLY A 119 9.00 10.58 18.07
CA GLY A 119 10.09 9.68 18.44
C GLY A 119 9.69 8.19 18.41
N VAL A 120 8.49 7.86 18.90
CA VAL A 120 7.94 6.49 18.84
C VAL A 120 7.65 6.08 17.39
N LEU A 121 6.99 6.94 16.61
CA LEU A 121 6.70 6.64 15.20
C LEU A 121 7.99 6.45 14.39
N PHE A 122 8.99 7.29 14.62
CA PHE A 122 10.29 7.20 13.97
C PHE A 122 11.00 5.88 14.30
N TYR A 123 10.97 5.45 15.56
CA TYR A 123 11.55 4.17 15.98
C TYR A 123 10.96 2.99 15.19
N TYR A 124 9.64 2.90 15.10
CA TYR A 124 8.98 1.84 14.32
C TYR A 124 9.23 1.97 12.82
N THR A 125 9.28 3.21 12.30
CA THR A 125 9.59 3.48 10.89
C THR A 125 10.97 2.95 10.51
N VAL A 126 11.99 3.20 11.33
CA VAL A 126 13.36 2.72 11.08
C VAL A 126 13.43 1.20 11.09
N ILE A 127 12.76 0.52 12.04
CA ILE A 127 12.74 -0.95 12.09
C ILE A 127 12.13 -1.54 10.81
N VAL A 128 10.97 -1.02 10.39
CA VAL A 128 10.32 -1.50 9.17
C VAL A 128 11.17 -1.20 7.94
N GLN A 129 11.75 0.00 7.87
CA GLN A 129 12.65 0.36 6.77
C GLN A 129 13.85 -0.59 6.68
N ASP A 130 14.54 -0.85 7.79
CA ASP A 130 15.73 -1.72 7.81
C ASP A 130 15.39 -3.14 7.35
N ASN A 131 14.22 -3.68 7.73
CA ASN A 131 13.74 -4.98 7.25
C ASN A 131 13.41 -4.95 5.76
N VAL A 132 12.68 -3.93 5.29
CA VAL A 132 12.25 -3.80 3.89
C VAL A 132 13.42 -3.58 2.94
N THR A 133 14.46 -2.87 3.37
CA THR A 133 15.65 -2.59 2.55
C THR A 133 16.77 -3.59 2.75
N LYS A 134 16.54 -4.64 3.52
CA LYS A 134 17.54 -5.69 3.73
C LYS A 134 17.84 -6.38 2.40
N MET A 135 19.11 -6.67 2.18
CA MET A 135 19.57 -7.47 1.04
C MET A 135 20.35 -8.67 1.54
N SER A 136 20.08 -9.82 0.96
CA SER A 136 20.84 -11.05 1.12
C SER A 136 22.22 -10.95 0.46
N GLU A 137 23.16 -11.79 0.87
CA GLU A 137 24.44 -11.91 0.14
C GLU A 137 24.26 -12.71 -1.16
N GLN A 138 23.34 -13.68 -1.15
CA GLN A 138 23.03 -14.57 -2.27
C GLN A 138 21.50 -14.62 -2.46
N PRO A 139 20.97 -13.97 -3.52
CA PRO A 139 19.54 -14.00 -3.80
C PRO A 139 19.13 -15.36 -4.38
N SER A 140 17.85 -15.71 -4.24
CA SER A 140 17.31 -16.99 -4.71
C SER A 140 16.95 -16.98 -6.20
N ALA A 141 16.55 -15.81 -6.71
CA ALA A 141 16.34 -15.52 -8.12
C ALA A 141 16.61 -14.05 -8.35
N CYS A 142 17.01 -13.71 -9.58
CA CYS A 142 17.14 -12.32 -9.98
C CYS A 142 16.32 -12.02 -11.23
N THR A 143 15.94 -10.75 -11.37
CA THR A 143 15.30 -10.23 -12.57
C THR A 143 15.79 -8.82 -12.81
N GLU A 144 16.22 -8.56 -14.04
CA GLU A 144 16.63 -7.24 -14.46
C GLU A 144 15.46 -6.53 -15.15
N ILE A 145 15.26 -5.26 -14.79
CA ILE A 145 14.18 -4.40 -15.26
C ILE A 145 14.82 -3.24 -16.01
N THR A 146 14.51 -3.11 -17.30
CA THR A 146 14.92 -1.98 -18.11
C THR A 146 13.69 -1.11 -18.42
N ALA A 147 13.69 0.10 -17.89
CA ALA A 147 12.67 1.11 -18.19
C ALA A 147 13.09 1.98 -19.38
N PHE A 148 12.19 2.19 -20.34
CA PHE A 148 12.45 3.05 -21.51
C PHE A 148 11.18 3.76 -21.97
N LYS A 149 11.30 4.72 -22.87
CA LYS A 149 10.18 5.48 -23.43
C LYS A 149 9.48 4.66 -24.51
N TRP A 150 8.23 4.25 -24.33
CA TRP A 150 7.39 4.34 -23.13
C TRP A 150 6.85 2.95 -22.79
N ASN A 151 7.75 2.06 -22.37
CA ASN A 151 7.43 0.72 -21.90
C ASN A 151 8.54 0.11 -21.03
N TRP A 152 8.37 -1.16 -20.66
CA TRP A 152 9.25 -1.94 -19.82
C TRP A 152 9.81 -3.13 -20.60
N GLN A 153 11.04 -3.48 -20.27
CA GLN A 153 11.67 -4.74 -20.66
C GLN A 153 12.10 -5.47 -19.40
N PHE A 154 11.83 -6.77 -19.35
CA PHE A 154 12.21 -7.66 -18.26
C PHE A 154 13.18 -8.71 -18.79
N THR A 155 14.36 -8.80 -18.19
CA THR A 155 15.39 -9.75 -18.57
C THR A 155 15.51 -10.82 -17.49
N TYR A 156 15.41 -12.08 -17.90
CA TYR A 156 15.54 -13.23 -17.00
C TYR A 156 17.01 -13.59 -16.83
N THR A 157 17.41 -13.89 -15.59
CA THR A 157 18.81 -14.14 -15.23
C THR A 157 18.98 -15.51 -14.59
N ASP A 158 20.23 -15.98 -14.52
CA ASP A 158 20.61 -17.17 -13.79
C ASP A 158 20.76 -16.90 -12.28
N GLU A 159 21.22 -17.91 -11.54
CA GLU A 159 21.48 -17.85 -10.09
C GLU A 159 22.57 -16.83 -9.69
N ASN A 160 23.45 -16.43 -10.63
CA ASN A 160 24.48 -15.41 -10.41
C ASN A 160 23.99 -14.00 -10.76
N CYS A 161 22.71 -13.85 -11.10
CA CYS A 161 22.12 -12.65 -11.68
C CYS A 161 22.70 -12.24 -13.04
N ASP A 162 23.25 -13.18 -13.81
CA ASP A 162 23.72 -12.94 -15.18
C ASP A 162 22.59 -13.26 -16.19
N PRO A 163 22.37 -12.44 -17.24
CA PRO A 163 21.30 -12.66 -18.21
C PRO A 163 21.35 -14.05 -18.87
N LEU A 164 20.22 -14.76 -18.84
CA LEU A 164 20.06 -16.03 -19.55
C LEU A 164 20.10 -15.79 -21.06
N THR A 165 20.73 -16.70 -21.78
CA THR A 165 20.81 -16.63 -23.25
C THR A 165 19.86 -17.62 -23.87
N GLY A 166 18.99 -17.15 -24.77
CA GLY A 166 18.07 -18.00 -25.52
C GLY A 166 18.73 -18.77 -26.66
N ALA A 167 17.95 -19.62 -27.33
CA ALA A 167 18.40 -20.41 -28.47
C ALA A 167 18.94 -19.57 -29.66
N ASP A 168 18.58 -18.29 -29.73
CA ASP A 168 19.02 -17.32 -30.73
C ASP A 168 20.34 -16.61 -30.37
N GLY A 169 20.89 -16.88 -29.18
CA GLY A 169 22.11 -16.24 -28.69
C GLY A 169 21.91 -14.82 -28.14
N GLN A 170 20.66 -14.37 -27.94
CA GLN A 170 20.34 -13.10 -27.30
C GLN A 170 19.86 -13.32 -25.86
N PRO A 171 19.90 -12.28 -25.00
CA PRO A 171 19.31 -12.35 -23.68
C PRO A 171 17.81 -12.67 -23.74
N VAL A 172 17.34 -13.55 -22.84
CA VAL A 172 15.93 -13.89 -22.71
C VAL A 172 15.20 -12.70 -22.11
N THR A 173 14.49 -11.97 -22.96
CA THR A 173 13.80 -10.72 -22.58
C THR A 173 12.34 -10.77 -22.95
N GLU A 174 11.54 -10.13 -22.11
CA GLU A 174 10.14 -9.80 -22.37
C GLU A 174 10.07 -8.29 -22.57
N THR A 175 9.48 -7.80 -23.66
CA THR A 175 9.44 -6.37 -23.97
C THR A 175 8.05 -5.96 -24.39
N GLY A 176 7.54 -4.90 -23.76
CA GLY A 176 6.25 -4.33 -24.07
C GLY A 176 6.29 -3.39 -25.27
N ASP A 177 5.15 -3.20 -25.91
CA ASP A 177 4.92 -2.19 -26.93
C ASP A 177 3.55 -1.49 -26.74
N SER A 178 3.06 -0.75 -27.74
CA SER A 178 1.78 -0.04 -27.62
C SER A 178 0.56 -0.96 -27.56
N ASP A 179 0.65 -2.16 -28.14
CA ASP A 179 -0.45 -3.12 -28.29
C ASP A 179 -0.26 -4.34 -27.37
N TYR A 180 0.88 -4.42 -26.67
CA TYR A 180 1.26 -5.52 -25.81
C TYR A 180 1.78 -5.03 -24.45
N ILE A 181 1.10 -5.43 -23.37
CA ILE A 181 1.55 -5.19 -22.00
C ILE A 181 2.57 -6.26 -21.62
N PRO A 182 3.79 -5.88 -21.20
CA PRO A 182 4.81 -6.85 -20.80
C PRO A 182 4.46 -7.50 -19.46
N ILE A 183 4.75 -8.80 -19.35
CA ILE A 183 4.46 -9.60 -18.16
C ILE A 183 5.78 -10.04 -17.51
N ILE A 184 6.05 -9.57 -16.29
CA ILE A 184 7.16 -10.06 -15.48
C ILE A 184 6.70 -11.28 -14.67
N VAL A 185 7.35 -12.42 -14.85
CA VAL A 185 7.07 -13.64 -14.08
C VAL A 185 8.17 -13.80 -13.04
N VAL A 186 7.80 -14.06 -11.78
CA VAL A 186 8.74 -14.26 -10.68
C VAL A 186 8.32 -15.45 -9.82
N PRO A 187 9.27 -16.15 -9.19
CA PRO A 187 8.96 -17.27 -8.31
C PRO A 187 8.44 -16.78 -6.94
N ASN A 188 7.50 -17.53 -6.37
CA ASN A 188 7.05 -17.37 -4.99
C ASN A 188 8.10 -17.92 -4.02
N GLN A 189 9.08 -17.08 -3.66
CA GLN A 189 10.17 -17.41 -2.75
C GLN A 189 10.73 -16.17 -2.05
N ASP A 190 11.56 -16.41 -1.04
CA ASP A 190 12.31 -15.38 -0.31
C ASP A 190 13.52 -14.89 -1.12
N ASP A 191 13.99 -13.67 -0.89
CA ASP A 191 15.18 -13.07 -1.49
C ASP A 191 15.15 -12.97 -3.03
N VAL A 192 13.98 -12.68 -3.63
CA VAL A 192 13.88 -12.39 -5.08
C VAL A 192 14.42 -10.99 -5.34
N ARG A 193 15.54 -10.91 -6.06
CA ARG A 193 16.27 -9.66 -6.32
C ARG A 193 15.85 -9.02 -7.62
N PHE A 194 15.51 -7.75 -7.56
CA PHE A 194 15.28 -6.91 -8.72
C PHE A 194 16.43 -5.93 -8.89
N THR A 195 16.89 -5.77 -10.13
CA THR A 195 17.83 -4.71 -10.52
C THR A 195 17.18 -3.88 -11.60
N ALA A 196 16.99 -2.57 -11.37
CA ALA A 196 16.31 -1.71 -12.33
C ALA A 196 17.22 -0.63 -12.91
N HIS A 197 17.28 -0.53 -14.24
CA HIS A 197 17.98 0.53 -14.95
C HIS A 197 17.02 1.25 -15.91
N ALA A 198 17.28 2.53 -16.20
CA ALA A 198 16.50 3.31 -17.15
C ALA A 198 17.38 3.77 -18.32
N GLU A 199 16.92 3.54 -19.56
CA GLU A 199 17.69 3.89 -20.75
C GLU A 199 17.63 5.40 -21.08
N ASP A 200 16.65 6.13 -20.55
CA ASP A 200 16.38 7.52 -20.96
C ASP A 200 16.11 8.51 -19.83
N VAL A 201 14.94 8.45 -19.20
CA VAL A 201 14.50 9.36 -18.13
C VAL A 201 14.23 8.57 -16.87
N ILE A 202 13.98 9.30 -15.78
CA ILE A 202 13.59 8.67 -14.52
C ILE A 202 12.19 8.06 -14.69
N HIS A 203 12.05 6.81 -14.28
CA HIS A 203 10.78 6.10 -14.13
C HIS A 203 10.63 5.65 -12.67
N SER A 204 9.55 4.96 -12.33
CA SER A 204 9.44 4.33 -11.02
C SER A 204 8.70 3.02 -11.13
N PHE A 205 9.36 1.94 -10.74
CA PHE A 205 8.78 0.62 -10.71
C PHE A 205 7.90 0.50 -9.47
N TRP A 206 6.60 0.33 -9.69
CA TRP A 206 5.63 0.23 -8.61
C TRP A 206 4.59 -0.85 -8.90
N VAL A 207 4.55 -1.86 -8.04
CA VAL A 207 3.45 -2.82 -7.96
C VAL A 207 2.65 -2.46 -6.70
N PRO A 208 1.44 -1.89 -6.80
CA PRO A 208 0.70 -1.38 -5.64
C PRO A 208 0.52 -2.41 -4.53
N ASP A 209 0.24 -3.67 -4.85
CA ASP A 209 0.05 -4.75 -3.88
C ASP A 209 1.30 -5.07 -3.05
N LEU A 210 2.51 -4.84 -3.58
CA LEU A 210 3.75 -5.00 -2.80
C LEU A 210 3.95 -3.85 -1.81
N LEU A 211 3.14 -2.79 -1.92
CA LEU A 211 3.18 -1.55 -1.13
C LEU A 211 4.51 -0.78 -1.23
N PHE A 212 5.45 -1.25 -2.03
CA PHE A 212 6.79 -0.73 -2.20
C PHE A 212 6.99 -0.22 -3.64
N LYS A 213 7.74 0.88 -3.78
CA LYS A 213 8.19 1.39 -5.08
C LYS A 213 9.66 1.73 -5.03
N ARG A 214 10.32 1.65 -6.19
CA ARG A 214 11.68 2.15 -6.37
C ARG A 214 11.78 2.93 -7.68
N ASP A 215 12.28 4.16 -7.56
CA ASP A 215 12.53 5.00 -8.72
C ASP A 215 13.75 4.45 -9.50
N VAL A 216 13.64 4.45 -10.83
CA VAL A 216 14.62 3.88 -11.75
C VAL A 216 15.35 5.03 -12.45
N PHE A 217 16.66 5.11 -12.28
CA PHE A 217 17.47 6.25 -12.70
C PHE A 217 18.38 5.89 -13.89
N PRO A 218 18.52 6.78 -14.89
CA PRO A 218 19.50 6.60 -15.95
C PRO A 218 20.94 6.73 -15.46
N GLY A 219 21.85 5.90 -16.01
CA GLY A 219 23.29 5.99 -15.75
C GLY A 219 23.70 5.62 -14.33
N SER A 220 22.91 4.80 -13.66
CA SER A 220 23.10 4.39 -12.27
C SER A 220 23.35 2.90 -12.16
N ASP A 221 24.61 2.51 -11.96
CA ASP A 221 25.02 1.14 -11.59
C ASP A 221 25.19 1.00 -10.06
N ASN A 222 24.52 1.85 -9.27
CA ASN A 222 24.67 1.87 -7.82
C ASN A 222 23.70 0.92 -7.11
N SER A 223 23.95 0.62 -5.83
CA SER A 223 23.09 -0.23 -5.02
C SER A 223 21.67 0.31 -4.79
N HIS A 224 21.35 1.55 -5.19
CA HIS A 224 20.01 2.10 -5.06
C HIS A 224 19.05 1.65 -6.16
N THR A 225 19.55 0.95 -7.18
CA THR A 225 18.71 0.31 -8.22
C THR A 225 18.29 -1.10 -7.87
N GLN A 226 18.81 -1.66 -6.78
CA GLN A 226 18.53 -3.02 -6.34
C GLN A 226 17.65 -3.05 -5.10
N TRP A 227 16.77 -4.04 -5.04
CA TRP A 227 15.98 -4.39 -3.86
C TRP A 227 15.59 -5.86 -3.90
N GLU A 228 15.19 -6.39 -2.75
CA GLU A 228 14.71 -7.76 -2.61
C GLU A 228 13.31 -7.80 -2.06
N VAL A 229 12.60 -8.86 -2.42
CA VAL A 229 11.22 -9.10 -2.04
C VAL A 229 11.07 -10.56 -1.64
N ASP A 230 10.41 -10.78 -0.50
CA ASP A 230 10.07 -12.11 -0.02
C ASP A 230 8.60 -12.38 -0.33
N PHE A 231 8.35 -13.16 -1.37
CA PHE A 231 7.00 -13.53 -1.78
C PHE A 231 6.46 -14.65 -0.89
N ASN A 232 5.25 -14.48 -0.38
CA ASN A 232 4.58 -15.45 0.50
C ASN A 232 3.28 -16.01 -0.10
N SER A 233 2.86 -15.52 -1.27
CA SER A 233 1.67 -15.98 -1.98
C SER A 233 1.81 -15.76 -3.49
N GLU A 234 1.24 -16.70 -4.24
CA GLU A 234 1.11 -16.61 -5.69
C GLU A 234 -0.03 -15.67 -6.08
N GLY A 235 0.05 -15.10 -7.28
CA GLY A 235 -1.00 -14.21 -7.78
C GLY A 235 -0.58 -13.38 -8.98
N THR A 236 -1.52 -12.58 -9.45
CA THR A 236 -1.34 -11.65 -10.57
C THR A 236 -1.60 -10.23 -10.09
N PHE A 237 -0.63 -9.35 -10.30
CA PHE A 237 -0.61 -8.00 -9.76
C PHE A 237 -0.34 -6.98 -10.86
N VAL A 238 -1.05 -5.86 -10.81
CA VAL A 238 -0.82 -4.76 -11.76
C VAL A 238 0.45 -4.00 -11.40
N GLY A 239 1.27 -3.71 -12.39
CA GLY A 239 2.42 -2.82 -12.30
C GLY A 239 2.14 -1.47 -12.96
N ARG A 240 2.71 -0.40 -12.41
CA ARG A 240 2.55 0.98 -12.91
C ARG A 240 3.87 1.73 -12.87
N CYS A 241 4.01 2.69 -13.79
CA CYS A 241 5.02 3.73 -13.66
C CYS A 241 4.55 4.80 -12.64
N ALA A 242 5.36 5.10 -11.63
CA ALA A 242 5.00 6.02 -10.54
C ALA A 242 5.84 7.31 -10.48
N GLU A 243 6.59 7.62 -11.54
CA GLU A 243 7.33 8.88 -11.72
C GLU A 243 7.11 9.42 -13.13
N LEU A 244 6.85 10.72 -13.27
CA LEU A 244 6.41 11.32 -14.53
C LEU A 244 7.52 11.23 -15.61
N CYS A 245 7.31 10.36 -16.60
CA CYS A 245 8.30 10.04 -17.63
C CYS A 245 8.00 10.60 -19.04
N GLY A 246 6.84 11.25 -19.23
CA GLY A 246 6.47 11.87 -20.51
C GLY A 246 4.97 11.86 -20.80
N ALA A 247 4.62 12.01 -22.08
CA ALA A 247 3.23 12.11 -22.52
C ALA A 247 2.44 10.82 -22.32
N TYR A 248 3.06 9.65 -22.55
CA TYR A 248 2.42 8.36 -22.30
C TYR A 248 2.77 7.75 -20.93
N HIS A 249 3.00 8.60 -19.91
CA HIS A 249 3.33 8.13 -18.56
C HIS A 249 2.28 7.17 -17.97
N ALA A 250 0.98 7.50 -18.11
CA ALA A 250 -0.11 6.67 -17.59
C ALA A 250 -0.28 5.32 -18.31
N PHE A 251 0.38 5.15 -19.46
CA PHE A 251 0.27 3.98 -20.32
C PHE A 251 1.33 2.92 -20.03
N MET A 252 2.33 3.25 -19.20
CA MET A 252 3.44 2.37 -18.84
C MET A 252 3.04 1.36 -17.75
N ASN A 253 1.96 0.63 -18.00
CA ASN A 253 1.54 -0.49 -17.16
C ASN A 253 2.32 -1.75 -17.55
N PHE A 254 2.52 -2.63 -16.58
CA PHE A 254 3.01 -3.99 -16.76
C PHE A 254 2.19 -4.92 -15.87
N GLU A 255 2.34 -6.23 -16.02
CA GLU A 255 1.72 -7.20 -15.11
C GLU A 255 2.80 -8.04 -14.44
N MET A 256 2.73 -8.20 -13.13
CA MET A 256 3.58 -9.11 -12.38
C MET A 256 2.82 -10.38 -12.04
N ARG A 257 3.44 -11.53 -12.32
CA ARG A 257 2.93 -12.85 -11.97
C ARG A 257 3.87 -13.54 -11.02
N VAL A 258 3.37 -13.81 -9.83
CA VAL A 258 4.07 -14.60 -8.83
C VAL A 258 3.54 -16.03 -8.95
N VAL A 259 4.39 -16.95 -9.40
CA VAL A 259 4.05 -18.35 -9.67
C VAL A 259 4.84 -19.28 -8.76
N SER A 260 4.47 -20.56 -8.70
CA SER A 260 5.25 -21.53 -7.93
C SER A 260 6.69 -21.63 -8.47
N PRO A 261 7.71 -21.96 -7.65
CA PRO A 261 9.08 -22.11 -8.14
C PRO A 261 9.23 -23.15 -9.26
N GLU A 262 8.40 -24.21 -9.26
CA GLU A 262 8.38 -25.24 -10.31
C GLU A 262 7.84 -24.69 -11.64
N ASP A 263 6.75 -23.91 -11.58
CA ASP A 263 6.19 -23.24 -12.75
C ASP A 263 7.15 -22.18 -13.27
N TYR A 264 7.81 -21.42 -12.39
CA TYR A 264 8.83 -20.44 -12.79
C TYR A 264 9.96 -21.10 -13.57
N GLN A 265 10.48 -22.23 -13.10
CA GLN A 265 11.52 -22.96 -13.82
C GLN A 265 11.03 -23.45 -15.18
N THR A 266 9.84 -24.03 -15.24
CA THR A 266 9.22 -24.50 -16.49
C THR A 266 9.04 -23.36 -17.50
N PHE A 267 8.60 -22.20 -17.01
CA PHE A 267 8.47 -20.98 -17.80
C PHE A 267 9.82 -20.52 -18.34
N VAL A 268 10.84 -20.37 -17.49
CA VAL A 268 12.18 -19.93 -17.89
C VAL A 268 12.83 -20.89 -18.88
N ASP A 269 12.71 -22.20 -18.67
CA ASP A 269 13.25 -23.22 -19.57
C ASP A 269 12.61 -23.10 -20.98
N ALA A 270 11.28 -22.96 -21.04
CA ALA A 270 10.58 -22.75 -22.30
C ALA A 270 11.03 -21.45 -23.01
N ARG A 271 11.26 -20.38 -22.24
CA ARG A 271 11.77 -19.11 -22.76
C ARG A 271 13.18 -19.23 -23.31
N VAL A 272 14.06 -19.97 -22.64
CA VAL A 272 15.42 -20.27 -23.11
C VAL A 272 15.38 -21.10 -24.42
N ASP A 273 14.44 -22.04 -24.52
CA ASP A 273 14.21 -22.85 -25.72
C ASP A 273 13.56 -22.07 -26.89
N GLY A 274 13.22 -20.80 -26.67
CA GLY A 274 12.74 -19.87 -27.69
C GLY A 274 11.22 -19.70 -27.76
N ALA A 275 10.47 -20.17 -26.76
CA ALA A 275 9.04 -19.90 -26.67
C ALA A 275 8.76 -18.41 -26.41
N SER A 276 7.70 -17.89 -27.02
CA SER A 276 7.16 -16.57 -26.68
C SER A 276 6.57 -16.56 -25.25
N THR A 277 6.33 -15.37 -24.69
CA THR A 277 5.88 -15.25 -23.29
C THR A 277 4.46 -15.80 -23.15
N PRO A 278 3.54 -15.49 -24.09
CA PRO A 278 2.25 -16.16 -24.17
C PRO A 278 2.35 -17.69 -24.18
N GLU A 279 3.19 -18.27 -25.04
CA GLU A 279 3.35 -19.73 -25.14
C GLU A 279 3.91 -20.33 -23.84
N ALA A 280 4.93 -19.70 -23.25
CA ALA A 280 5.52 -20.15 -22.00
C ALA A 280 4.54 -20.06 -20.81
N LEU A 281 3.67 -19.03 -20.79
CA LEU A 281 2.61 -18.89 -19.79
C LEU A 281 1.54 -19.98 -19.93
N GLU A 282 1.16 -20.34 -21.15
CA GLU A 282 0.19 -21.42 -21.39
C GLU A 282 0.71 -22.79 -20.91
N LEU A 283 2.02 -23.04 -21.03
CA LEU A 283 2.65 -24.29 -20.57
C LEU A 283 2.50 -24.50 -19.06
N ILE A 284 2.49 -23.41 -18.29
CA ILE A 284 2.31 -23.41 -16.83
C ILE A 284 0.84 -23.16 -16.43
N GLY A 285 -0.10 -23.25 -17.38
CA GLY A 285 -1.53 -23.09 -17.12
C GLY A 285 -1.97 -21.67 -16.76
N GLN A 286 -1.18 -20.66 -17.12
CA GLN A 286 -1.49 -19.24 -16.91
C GLN A 286 -2.06 -18.60 -18.18
N GLU A 287 -2.80 -17.50 -18.04
CA GLU A 287 -3.38 -16.79 -19.19
C GLU A 287 -2.29 -16.16 -20.07
N PRO A 288 -2.30 -16.30 -21.41
CA PRO A 288 -1.19 -15.86 -22.26
C PRO A 288 -0.91 -14.34 -22.26
N TYR A 289 -1.90 -13.52 -21.90
CA TYR A 289 -1.83 -12.06 -21.93
C TYR A 289 -2.23 -11.46 -20.57
N ALA A 290 -1.93 -10.18 -20.38
CA ALA A 290 -2.26 -9.45 -19.16
C ALA A 290 -3.78 -9.51 -18.86
N THR A 291 -4.12 -9.74 -17.60
CA THR A 291 -5.51 -9.89 -17.10
C THR A 291 -5.92 -8.78 -16.15
N THR A 292 -4.95 -8.12 -15.51
CA THR A 292 -5.16 -7.05 -14.52
C THR A 292 -5.14 -5.65 -15.15
N THR A 293 -4.63 -5.55 -16.38
CA THR A 293 -4.59 -4.34 -17.21
C THR A 293 -4.73 -4.75 -18.68
N HIS A 294 -4.97 -3.79 -19.56
CA HIS A 294 -5.00 -3.97 -21.00
C HIS A 294 -4.14 -2.90 -21.67
N PRO A 295 -3.64 -3.17 -22.90
CA PRO A 295 -3.12 -2.11 -23.76
C PRO A 295 -4.19 -1.04 -23.95
N PHE A 296 -3.80 0.23 -23.91
CA PHE A 296 -4.72 1.32 -24.17
C PHE A 296 -4.79 1.62 -25.67
N ASP A 297 -5.94 2.10 -26.12
CA ASP A 297 -6.10 2.58 -27.47
C ASP A 297 -5.36 3.91 -27.66
N THR A 298 -4.28 3.87 -28.45
CA THR A 298 -3.46 5.05 -28.78
C THR A 298 -4.12 5.97 -29.82
N ASP A 299 -5.27 5.60 -30.39
CA ASP A 299 -6.06 6.49 -31.25
C ASP A 299 -6.56 7.70 -30.42
N PRO A 300 -6.16 8.94 -30.75
CA PRO A 300 -6.66 10.13 -30.07
C PRO A 300 -8.18 10.32 -30.14
N ALA A 301 -8.85 9.61 -31.05
CA ALA A 301 -10.31 9.60 -31.20
C ALA A 301 -11.02 8.51 -30.38
N SER A 302 -10.29 7.58 -29.75
CA SER A 302 -10.86 6.47 -28.96
C SER A 302 -11.66 6.95 -27.75
N GLY A 303 -11.32 8.14 -27.23
CA GLY A 303 -11.90 8.67 -25.99
C GLY A 303 -11.38 7.97 -24.73
N GLU A 304 -10.45 7.03 -24.87
CA GLU A 304 -9.63 6.53 -23.76
C GLU A 304 -8.66 7.67 -23.39
N ALA A 305 -8.82 8.21 -22.19
CA ALA A 305 -8.09 9.40 -21.78
C ALA A 305 -6.59 9.11 -21.73
N SER A 306 -5.83 9.88 -22.50
CA SER A 306 -4.38 10.05 -22.37
C SER A 306 -3.98 10.74 -21.08
#